data_AF-A0AAE3P010-F1
#
_entry.id   AF-A0AAE3P010-F1
#
_cell.length_a   1.000
_cell.length_b   1.000
_cell.length_c   1.000
_cell.angle_alpha   90.00
_cell.angle_beta   90.00
_cell.angle_gamma   90.00
#
_symmetry.space_group_name_H-M   'P 1'
#
loop_
_entity.id
_entity.type
_entity.pdbx_description
1 polymer ?
#
loop_
_entity_poly.entity_id
_entity_poly.type
_entity_poly.pdbx_seq_one_letter_code
_entity_poly.pdbx_strand_id
1 'polypeptide(L)'
;MKKYKVLLTFLIGISNYLFGQITPITPVGLRDFTINKFDKIVYARDNYNAIVNEYNLVTGKSKSSQFPNLPVFANKSRKAVYEKDKLLYMYDFGKDSTYFLGPAINYDPYLSFSPNDIGLLEGQNDTLKYFLFTNNSIKPQSSVQNLRYSQNPPSWVTDTTVIISDPHIEALLLYNTISGKEDTILVTPYTGRVTEIFGFDYNKKYNLIAYSYETQPNTRIHLFDMKTGKDSVAFHLESDMPNSTCADGAPLSFDYLKWASDSNKLLFFGNFATNSVAGIYTYYLDKDSTLLLSDCHDFGLKTDAEWMSNDTVIFSNQTAFRVYSLLVPKITTSIDDEDSYIPKSFIIFQNYPNPFNPLTTIEYSIPKSSFVTLKVFDILGREVATLVNEEKSLGNYKINFNGSSLSSGIYFYRLNADNFSEAKKFILMK
;
A
#
# COMPACT_ATOMS: atom_id res chain seq x y z
N MET A 1 -4.68 23.87 17.98
CA MET A 1 -5.16 23.76 16.59
C MET A 1 -4.87 22.34 16.13
N LYS A 2 -5.87 21.68 15.54
CA LYS A 2 -6.03 20.22 15.39
C LYS A 2 -4.70 19.43 15.27
N LYS A 3 -4.34 18.77 16.37
CA LYS A 3 -3.25 17.79 16.46
C LYS A 3 -3.81 16.43 16.03
N TYR A 4 -3.07 15.73 15.18
CA TYR A 4 -3.36 14.39 14.68
C TYR A 4 -3.68 13.42 15.82
N LYS A 5 -4.84 12.78 15.75
CA LYS A 5 -5.19 11.61 16.56
C LYS A 5 -4.86 10.42 15.68
N VAL A 6 -3.63 9.92 15.76
CA VAL A 6 -3.32 8.58 15.27
C VAL A 6 -4.32 7.65 15.95
N LEU A 7 -5.15 6.95 15.18
CA LEU A 7 -5.92 5.83 15.70
C LEU A 7 -4.90 4.71 15.96
N LEU A 8 -4.16 4.87 17.06
CA LEU A 8 -3.18 3.94 17.55
C LEU A 8 -3.97 2.76 18.08
N THR A 9 -4.29 1.86 17.15
CA THR A 9 -4.91 0.59 17.45
C THR A 9 -3.81 -0.23 18.11
N PHE A 10 -3.63 -0.08 19.42
CA PHE A 10 -2.72 -0.93 20.20
C PHE A 10 -3.35 -2.32 20.32
N LEU A 11 -3.13 -3.13 19.29
CA LEU A 11 -3.32 -4.56 19.28
C LEU A 11 -1.94 -5.17 19.12
N ILE A 12 -1.24 -5.50 20.20
CA ILE A 12 -0.22 -6.54 20.10
C ILE A 12 -0.25 -7.38 21.36
N GLY A 13 -0.77 -8.60 21.22
CA GLY A 13 -0.57 -9.66 22.19
C GLY A 13 -1.74 -10.64 22.31
N ILE A 14 -2.26 -11.18 21.19
CA ILE A 14 -2.42 -12.62 20.87
C ILE A 14 -2.66 -12.68 19.34
N SER A 15 -2.10 -13.67 18.65
CA SER A 15 -2.37 -14.07 17.26
C SER A 15 -3.68 -13.52 16.68
N ASN A 16 -3.56 -12.52 15.82
CA ASN A 16 -4.57 -11.84 15.00
C ASN A 16 -4.33 -10.33 15.13
N TYR A 17 -3.28 -9.83 14.47
CA TYR A 17 -3.47 -8.54 13.83
C TYR A 17 -4.74 -8.67 12.98
N LEU A 18 -5.50 -7.59 12.79
CA LEU A 18 -6.38 -7.50 11.61
C LEU A 18 -5.49 -7.45 10.36
N PHE A 19 -4.68 -8.49 10.15
CA PHE A 19 -4.08 -8.80 8.88
C PHE A 19 -5.25 -8.91 7.93
N GLY A 20 -5.20 -8.17 6.82
CA GLY A 20 -6.07 -8.55 5.74
C GLY A 20 -5.86 -10.03 5.48
N GLN A 21 -6.94 -10.79 5.33
CA GLN A 21 -6.82 -12.23 5.16
C GLN A 21 -6.09 -12.50 3.84
N ILE A 22 -4.78 -12.76 3.92
CA ILE A 22 -3.97 -13.09 2.76
C ILE A 22 -4.29 -14.52 2.38
N THR A 23 -4.90 -14.69 1.20
CA THR A 23 -5.27 -16.00 0.68
C THR A 23 -4.58 -16.21 -0.65
N PRO A 24 -3.83 -17.31 -0.84
CA PRO A 24 -3.27 -17.60 -2.14
C PRO A 24 -4.38 -17.92 -3.16
N ILE A 25 -4.27 -17.35 -4.35
CA ILE A 25 -5.20 -17.59 -5.46
C ILE A 25 -4.68 -18.68 -6.39
N THR A 26 -3.38 -18.69 -6.65
CA THR A 26 -2.75 -19.49 -7.70
C THR A 26 -1.83 -20.57 -7.13
N PRO A 27 -1.34 -21.54 -7.92
CA PRO A 27 -0.13 -22.30 -7.59
C PRO A 27 1.13 -21.41 -7.66
N VAL A 28 2.27 -21.98 -7.27
CA VAL A 28 3.62 -21.38 -7.42
C VAL A 28 4.07 -21.48 -8.88
N GLY A 29 4.77 -20.46 -9.39
CA GLY A 29 5.37 -20.46 -10.73
C GLY A 29 4.86 -19.37 -11.67
N LEU A 30 4.34 -18.25 -11.16
CA LEU A 30 3.76 -17.17 -11.96
C LEU A 30 4.63 -15.92 -12.01
N ARG A 31 4.47 -15.16 -13.10
CA ARG A 31 5.20 -13.93 -13.39
C ARG A 31 4.44 -12.68 -12.97
N ASP A 32 3.26 -12.51 -13.56
CA ASP A 32 2.44 -11.32 -13.56
C ASP A 32 0.95 -11.69 -13.65
N PHE A 33 0.08 -10.72 -13.42
CA PHE A 33 -1.37 -10.92 -13.48
C PHE A 33 -2.12 -9.67 -13.93
N THR A 34 -3.38 -9.86 -14.27
CA THR A 34 -4.39 -8.83 -14.57
C THR A 34 -5.74 -9.30 -14.03
N ILE A 35 -6.67 -8.37 -13.85
CA ILE A 35 -7.95 -8.63 -13.20
C ILE A 35 -9.11 -8.26 -14.12
N ASN A 36 -10.00 -9.21 -14.37
CA ASN A 36 -11.36 -8.90 -14.81
C ASN A 36 -12.24 -8.65 -13.59
N LYS A 37 -12.46 -7.37 -13.25
CA LYS A 37 -13.23 -6.98 -12.05
C LYS A 37 -14.72 -7.31 -12.17
N PHE A 38 -15.28 -7.30 -13.38
CA PHE A 38 -16.69 -7.64 -13.62
C PHE A 38 -16.98 -9.10 -13.29
N ASP A 39 -16.13 -10.00 -13.79
CA ASP A 39 -16.33 -11.43 -13.66
C ASP A 39 -15.60 -12.03 -12.45
N LYS A 40 -14.83 -11.21 -11.71
CA LYS A 40 -14.00 -11.59 -10.57
C LYS A 40 -13.04 -12.73 -10.92
N ILE A 41 -12.35 -12.57 -12.05
CA ILE A 41 -11.38 -13.54 -12.57
C ILE A 41 -10.01 -12.89 -12.56
N VAL A 42 -9.03 -13.59 -11.99
CA VAL A 42 -7.61 -13.25 -12.10
C VAL A 42 -7.04 -14.04 -13.27
N TYR A 43 -6.40 -13.33 -14.19
CA TYR A 43 -5.62 -13.94 -15.26
C TYR A 43 -4.16 -13.83 -14.86
N ALA A 44 -3.43 -14.94 -14.85
CA ALA A 44 -2.03 -14.94 -14.45
C ALA A 44 -1.17 -15.76 -15.40
N ARG A 45 0.02 -15.25 -15.70
CA ARG A 45 0.96 -15.85 -16.67
C ARG A 45 1.97 -16.74 -15.95
N ASP A 46 2.16 -17.94 -16.49
CA ASP A 46 3.16 -18.89 -16.02
C ASP A 46 4.58 -18.45 -16.44
N ASN A 47 5.53 -18.49 -15.48
CA ASN A 47 6.94 -18.13 -15.71
C ASN A 47 7.65 -19.04 -16.72
N TYR A 48 7.26 -20.31 -16.79
CA TYR A 48 7.99 -21.33 -17.55
C TYR A 48 7.43 -21.51 -18.95
N ASN A 49 6.11 -21.43 -19.10
CA ASN A 49 5.43 -21.78 -20.35
C ASN A 49 4.80 -20.58 -21.07
N ALA A 50 4.82 -19.38 -20.47
CA ALA A 50 4.12 -18.19 -20.95
C ALA A 50 2.61 -18.40 -21.18
N ILE A 51 2.02 -19.44 -20.58
CA ILE A 51 0.58 -19.72 -20.67
C ILE A 51 -0.16 -18.84 -19.67
N VAL A 52 -1.24 -18.21 -20.12
CA VAL A 52 -2.15 -17.48 -19.24
C VAL A 52 -3.23 -18.43 -18.73
N ASN A 53 -3.44 -18.43 -17.41
CA ASN A 53 -4.51 -19.19 -16.76
C ASN A 53 -5.51 -18.24 -16.08
N GLU A 54 -6.78 -18.62 -16.12
CA GLU A 54 -7.89 -17.95 -15.45
C GLU A 54 -8.14 -18.60 -14.08
N TYR A 55 -8.33 -17.77 -13.06
CA TYR A 55 -8.65 -18.18 -11.69
C TYR A 55 -9.90 -17.42 -11.24
N ASN A 56 -11.01 -18.13 -11.10
CA ASN A 56 -12.28 -17.54 -10.71
C ASN A 56 -12.37 -17.41 -9.18
N LEU A 57 -12.45 -16.18 -8.68
CA LEU A 57 -12.40 -15.92 -7.23
C LEU A 57 -13.68 -16.30 -6.48
N VAL A 58 -14.79 -16.51 -7.20
CA VAL A 58 -16.07 -16.91 -6.60
C VAL A 58 -16.14 -18.42 -6.43
N THR A 59 -15.69 -19.17 -7.44
CA THR A 59 -15.80 -20.63 -7.49
C THR A 59 -14.53 -21.36 -7.04
N GLY A 60 -13.39 -20.65 -6.98
CA GLY A 60 -12.08 -21.24 -6.72
C GLY A 60 -11.54 -22.12 -7.86
N LYS A 61 -12.24 -22.19 -8.99
CA LYS A 61 -11.82 -23.01 -10.14
C LYS A 61 -10.83 -22.27 -11.03
N SER A 62 -9.94 -23.02 -11.66
CA SER A 62 -9.02 -22.52 -12.69
C SER A 62 -9.15 -23.27 -14.01
N LYS A 63 -8.75 -22.61 -15.10
CA LYS A 63 -8.65 -23.19 -16.45
C LYS A 63 -7.64 -22.38 -17.29
N SER A 64 -7.24 -22.93 -18.45
CA SER A 64 -6.46 -22.15 -19.43
C SER A 64 -7.28 -20.96 -19.94
N SER A 65 -6.62 -19.82 -20.08
CA SER A 65 -7.18 -18.62 -20.71
C SER A 65 -7.33 -18.81 -22.22
N GLN A 66 -8.31 -18.12 -22.81
CA GLN A 66 -8.39 -17.95 -24.27
C GLN A 66 -7.38 -16.93 -24.81
N PHE A 67 -6.89 -16.03 -23.94
CA PHE A 67 -5.94 -15.00 -24.32
C PHE A 67 -4.51 -15.55 -24.29
N PRO A 68 -3.71 -15.32 -25.34
CA PRO A 68 -2.33 -15.79 -25.40
C PRO A 68 -1.38 -14.99 -24.50
N ASN A 69 -1.69 -13.71 -24.24
CA ASN A 69 -0.99 -12.83 -23.29
C ASN A 69 -2.00 -12.19 -22.33
N LEU A 70 -1.51 -11.55 -21.27
CA LEU A 70 -2.39 -10.93 -20.28
C LEU A 70 -3.25 -9.82 -20.91
N PRO A 71 -4.59 -9.93 -20.85
CA PRO A 71 -5.48 -8.86 -21.31
C PRO A 71 -5.53 -7.69 -20.33
N VAL A 72 -5.73 -6.48 -20.84
CA VAL A 72 -6.17 -5.33 -20.03
C VAL A 72 -7.68 -5.18 -20.20
N PHE A 73 -8.40 -5.09 -19.08
CA PHE A 73 -9.85 -5.00 -19.07
C PHE A 73 -10.33 -3.56 -19.03
N ALA A 74 -11.43 -3.30 -19.71
CA ALA A 74 -12.07 -2.00 -19.70
C ALA A 74 -12.74 -1.74 -18.34
N ASN A 75 -12.86 -0.47 -17.95
CA ASN A 75 -13.32 -0.05 -16.63
C ASN A 75 -14.85 -0.15 -16.46
N LYS A 76 -15.60 0.08 -17.53
CA LYS A 76 -17.08 0.20 -17.54
C LYS A 76 -17.78 -0.76 -18.48
N SER A 77 -17.07 -1.29 -19.47
CA SER A 77 -17.57 -2.20 -20.49
C SER A 77 -16.95 -3.58 -20.32
N ARG A 78 -17.67 -4.61 -20.75
CA ARG A 78 -17.14 -5.99 -20.77
C ARG A 78 -16.29 -6.21 -22.01
N LYS A 79 -15.16 -5.50 -22.08
CA LYS A 79 -14.18 -5.58 -23.17
C LYS A 79 -12.78 -5.78 -22.58
N ALA A 80 -11.92 -6.39 -23.38
CA ALA A 80 -10.50 -6.54 -23.07
C ALA A 80 -9.66 -6.24 -24.30
N VAL A 81 -8.47 -5.68 -24.09
CA VAL A 81 -7.44 -5.57 -25.13
C VAL A 81 -6.28 -6.47 -24.76
N TYR A 82 -5.75 -7.20 -25.74
CA TYR A 82 -4.59 -8.07 -25.55
C TYR A 82 -3.68 -7.99 -26.76
N GLU A 83 -2.41 -8.28 -26.51
CA GLU A 83 -1.39 -8.38 -27.55
C GLU A 83 -1.20 -9.85 -27.96
N LYS A 84 -0.98 -10.09 -29.25
CA LYS A 84 -0.58 -11.38 -29.80
C LYS A 84 0.26 -11.14 -31.04
N ASP A 85 1.48 -11.68 -31.07
CA ASP A 85 2.38 -11.62 -32.25
C ASP A 85 2.64 -10.17 -32.73
N LYS A 86 2.84 -9.24 -31.80
CA LYS A 86 2.96 -7.77 -31.97
C LYS A 86 1.73 -7.09 -32.56
N LEU A 87 0.57 -7.73 -32.46
CA LEU A 87 -0.70 -7.19 -32.92
C LEU A 87 -1.64 -6.99 -31.73
N LEU A 88 -2.34 -5.85 -31.72
CA LEU A 88 -3.35 -5.55 -30.71
C LEU A 88 -4.73 -6.00 -31.18
N TYR A 89 -5.42 -6.68 -30.29
CA TYR A 89 -6.79 -7.14 -30.49
C TYR A 89 -7.66 -6.67 -29.33
N MET A 90 -8.92 -6.36 -29.62
CA MET A 90 -9.94 -6.14 -28.61
C MET A 90 -10.97 -7.26 -28.68
N TYR A 91 -11.24 -7.90 -27.55
CA TYR A 91 -12.32 -8.86 -27.39
C TYR A 91 -13.51 -8.21 -26.69
N ASP A 92 -14.71 -8.34 -27.26
CA ASP A 92 -15.97 -7.91 -26.68
C ASP A 92 -16.73 -9.14 -26.16
N PHE A 93 -16.79 -9.28 -24.83
CA PHE A 93 -17.43 -10.41 -24.17
C PHE A 93 -18.96 -10.43 -24.37
N GLY A 94 -19.57 -9.28 -24.64
CA GLY A 94 -21.01 -9.19 -24.87
C GLY A 94 -21.42 -9.66 -26.27
N LYS A 95 -20.49 -9.58 -27.23
CA LYS A 95 -20.70 -9.99 -28.63
C LYS A 95 -20.00 -11.28 -29.00
N ASP A 96 -19.16 -11.81 -28.12
CA ASP A 96 -18.26 -12.93 -28.40
C ASP A 96 -17.49 -12.72 -29.71
N SER A 97 -16.83 -11.58 -29.82
CA SER A 97 -16.19 -11.13 -31.06
C SER A 97 -14.87 -10.44 -30.81
N THR A 98 -13.89 -10.69 -31.69
CA THR A 98 -12.56 -10.08 -31.67
C THR A 98 -12.42 -9.06 -32.79
N TYR A 99 -11.87 -7.90 -32.47
CA TYR A 99 -11.59 -6.80 -33.38
C TYR A 99 -10.08 -6.55 -33.44
N PHE A 100 -9.52 -6.41 -34.63
CA PHE A 100 -8.12 -6.03 -34.81
C PHE A 100 -7.95 -4.51 -34.64
N LEU A 101 -6.98 -4.09 -33.82
CA LEU A 101 -6.73 -2.67 -33.53
C LEU A 101 -5.57 -2.09 -34.34
N GLY A 102 -4.61 -2.93 -34.72
CA GLY A 102 -3.39 -2.50 -35.38
C GLY A 102 -2.14 -3.15 -34.79
N PRO A 103 -0.95 -2.75 -35.27
CA PRO A 103 0.31 -3.18 -34.70
C PRO A 103 0.55 -2.52 -33.33
N ALA A 104 1.04 -3.33 -32.38
CA ALA A 104 1.54 -2.84 -31.11
C ALA A 104 2.84 -2.02 -31.29
N ILE A 105 3.17 -1.16 -30.33
CA ILE A 105 4.47 -0.46 -30.27
C ILE A 105 5.61 -1.48 -30.15
N ASN A 106 5.45 -2.51 -29.31
CA ASN A 106 6.41 -3.60 -29.13
C ASN A 106 5.74 -4.81 -28.44
N TYR A 107 6.56 -5.77 -27.99
CA TYR A 107 6.13 -6.83 -27.08
C TYR A 107 5.80 -6.29 -25.68
N ASP A 108 4.71 -6.82 -25.08
CA ASP A 108 4.19 -6.48 -23.74
C ASP A 108 4.16 -4.96 -23.46
N PRO A 109 3.44 -4.14 -24.26
CA PRO A 109 3.32 -2.71 -24.00
C PRO A 109 2.45 -2.45 -22.76
N TYR A 110 2.67 -1.29 -22.11
CA TYR A 110 1.70 -0.78 -21.15
C TYR A 110 0.39 -0.46 -21.88
N LEU A 111 -0.72 -0.96 -21.37
CA LEU A 111 -2.05 -0.74 -21.93
C LEU A 111 -2.98 -0.27 -20.81
N SER A 112 -3.79 0.75 -21.08
CA SER A 112 -4.74 1.27 -20.10
C SER A 112 -5.95 1.90 -20.76
N PHE A 113 -7.13 1.46 -20.36
CA PHE A 113 -8.39 2.09 -20.79
C PHE A 113 -8.58 3.43 -20.10
N SER A 114 -9.11 4.38 -20.86
CA SER A 114 -9.58 5.66 -20.31
C SER A 114 -10.71 5.42 -19.28
N PRO A 115 -10.96 6.33 -18.32
CA PRO A 115 -11.91 6.08 -17.23
C PRO A 115 -13.34 5.72 -17.65
N ASN A 116 -13.81 6.20 -18.81
CA ASN A 116 -15.11 5.87 -19.37
C ASN A 116 -15.05 4.93 -20.58
N ASP A 117 -13.92 4.26 -20.81
CA ASP A 117 -13.69 3.33 -21.92
C ASP A 117 -13.94 3.92 -23.31
N ILE A 118 -13.68 5.22 -23.49
CA ILE A 118 -13.77 5.85 -24.82
C ILE A 118 -12.44 5.82 -25.57
N GLY A 119 -11.34 5.51 -24.88
CA GLY A 119 -10.05 5.32 -25.51
C GLY A 119 -9.15 4.35 -24.76
N LEU A 120 -8.01 4.07 -25.39
CA LEU A 120 -6.95 3.20 -24.91
C LEU A 120 -5.62 3.92 -25.08
N LEU A 121 -4.84 3.96 -24.02
CA LEU A 121 -3.45 4.38 -24.04
C LEU A 121 -2.58 3.14 -24.18
N GLU A 122 -1.63 3.21 -25.09
CA GLU A 122 -0.54 2.26 -25.24
C GLU A 122 0.77 2.99 -25.01
N GLY A 123 1.62 2.48 -24.12
CA GLY A 123 2.87 3.12 -23.75
C GLY A 123 4.04 2.15 -23.67
N GLN A 124 5.20 2.62 -24.10
CA GLN A 124 6.47 1.94 -23.84
C GLN A 124 7.65 2.87 -24.09
N ASN A 125 8.64 2.84 -23.19
CA ASN A 125 9.80 3.74 -23.20
C ASN A 125 9.30 5.19 -23.33
N ASP A 126 9.66 5.87 -24.44
CA ASP A 126 9.36 7.28 -24.66
C ASP A 126 8.20 7.50 -25.65
N THR A 127 7.36 6.48 -25.88
CA THR A 127 6.25 6.56 -26.83
C THR A 127 4.92 6.32 -26.11
N LEU A 128 3.94 7.19 -26.39
CA LEU A 128 2.53 6.95 -26.08
C LEU A 128 1.71 7.02 -27.37
N LYS A 129 0.89 6.00 -27.59
CA LYS A 129 -0.15 5.98 -28.63
C LYS A 129 -1.52 6.01 -27.98
N TYR A 130 -2.41 6.78 -28.57
CA TYR A 130 -3.80 6.88 -28.11
C TYR A 130 -4.76 6.42 -29.20
N PHE A 131 -5.61 5.48 -28.83
CA PHE A 131 -6.69 4.95 -29.65
C PHE A 131 -8.00 5.51 -29.12
N LEU A 132 -8.79 6.13 -29.98
CA LEU A 132 -10.17 6.53 -29.63
C LEU A 132 -11.13 5.48 -30.20
N PHE A 133 -12.02 5.00 -29.34
CA PHE A 133 -13.09 4.11 -29.73
C PHE A 133 -14.27 4.93 -30.25
N THR A 134 -14.58 4.77 -31.53
CA THR A 134 -15.78 5.34 -32.14
C THR A 134 -16.82 4.24 -32.35
N ASN A 135 -18.11 4.59 -32.41
CA ASN A 135 -19.22 3.64 -32.39
C ASN A 135 -19.15 2.48 -33.40
N ASN A 136 -18.32 2.56 -34.45
CA ASN A 136 -18.17 1.49 -35.45
C ASN A 136 -16.71 1.24 -35.91
N SER A 137 -15.70 1.84 -35.28
CA SER A 137 -14.30 1.56 -35.65
C SER A 137 -13.32 1.96 -34.55
N ILE A 138 -12.22 1.23 -34.48
CA ILE A 138 -11.09 1.54 -33.61
C ILE A 138 -10.04 2.10 -34.54
N LYS A 139 -9.77 3.40 -34.42
CA LYS A 139 -8.76 4.06 -35.25
C LYS A 139 -7.73 4.68 -34.31
N PRO A 140 -6.43 4.46 -34.56
CA PRO A 140 -5.41 5.27 -33.92
C PRO A 140 -5.68 6.73 -34.28
N GLN A 141 -5.82 7.58 -33.28
CA GLN A 141 -6.08 9.02 -33.50
C GLN A 141 -4.78 9.82 -33.47
N SER A 142 -3.89 9.46 -32.56
CA SER A 142 -2.64 10.18 -32.34
C SER A 142 -1.57 9.22 -31.82
N SER A 143 -0.33 9.47 -32.26
CA SER A 143 0.86 8.85 -31.71
C SER A 143 1.85 9.96 -31.42
N VAL A 144 2.36 10.02 -30.19
CA VAL A 144 3.38 10.98 -29.83
C VAL A 144 4.62 10.21 -29.37
N GLN A 145 5.74 10.58 -29.99
CA GLN A 145 7.06 10.01 -29.77
C GLN A 145 7.92 11.05 -29.04
N ASN A 146 8.95 10.58 -28.34
CA ASN A 146 9.86 11.38 -27.53
C ASN A 146 9.19 12.02 -26.30
N LEU A 147 8.12 11.38 -25.79
CA LEU A 147 7.62 11.73 -24.48
C LEU A 147 8.64 11.27 -23.46
N ARG A 148 9.21 12.23 -22.75
CA ARG A 148 10.29 12.00 -21.81
C ARG A 148 9.72 11.51 -20.48
N TYR A 149 8.96 10.42 -20.47
CA TYR A 149 8.37 9.94 -19.23
C TYR A 149 9.13 8.74 -18.67
N SER A 150 9.19 8.64 -17.34
CA SER A 150 9.90 7.55 -16.66
C SER A 150 9.16 6.21 -16.83
N GLN A 151 9.73 5.14 -16.27
CA GLN A 151 9.13 3.79 -16.28
C GLN A 151 7.79 3.69 -15.52
N ASN A 152 7.31 4.78 -14.92
CA ASN A 152 6.05 4.79 -14.20
C ASN A 152 4.86 4.81 -15.17
N PRO A 153 3.84 3.97 -14.93
CA PRO A 153 2.66 3.95 -15.76
C PRO A 153 1.89 5.29 -15.68
N PRO A 154 1.49 5.88 -16.82
CA PRO A 154 0.64 7.07 -16.83
C PRO A 154 -0.67 6.88 -16.06
N SER A 155 -1.09 7.92 -15.33
CA SER A 155 -2.35 7.93 -14.56
C SER A 155 -3.41 8.79 -15.23
N TRP A 156 -4.60 8.26 -15.47
CA TRP A 156 -5.70 9.01 -16.10
C TRP A 156 -6.30 10.08 -15.19
N VAL A 157 -6.52 11.28 -15.73
CA VAL A 157 -7.28 12.38 -15.09
C VAL A 157 -8.68 12.49 -15.69
N THR A 158 -8.73 12.45 -17.02
CA THR A 158 -9.97 12.44 -17.82
C THR A 158 -9.83 11.36 -18.89
N ASP A 159 -10.79 11.26 -19.82
CA ASP A 159 -10.64 10.32 -20.93
C ASP A 159 -9.58 10.71 -21.97
N THR A 160 -9.09 11.94 -21.90
CA THR A 160 -8.19 12.52 -22.90
C THR A 160 -6.98 13.17 -22.27
N THR A 161 -6.78 13.00 -20.97
CA THR A 161 -5.70 13.63 -20.22
C THR A 161 -5.14 12.67 -19.20
N VAL A 162 -3.83 12.51 -19.22
CA VAL A 162 -3.06 11.66 -18.31
C VAL A 162 -2.01 12.49 -17.59
N ILE A 163 -1.59 12.00 -16.42
CA ILE A 163 -0.39 12.44 -15.73
C ILE A 163 0.75 11.52 -16.15
N ILE A 164 1.88 12.12 -16.48
CA ILE A 164 3.16 11.44 -16.74
C ILE A 164 4.25 12.08 -15.87
N SER A 165 5.27 11.32 -15.50
CA SER A 165 6.45 11.82 -14.79
C SER A 165 7.61 12.04 -15.75
N ASP A 166 8.16 13.26 -15.83
CA ASP A 166 9.36 13.56 -16.61
C ASP A 166 10.60 13.59 -15.70
N PRO A 167 11.55 12.64 -15.85
CA PRO A 167 12.72 12.55 -14.99
C PRO A 167 13.81 13.60 -15.33
N HIS A 168 13.76 14.27 -16.49
CA HIS A 168 14.77 15.29 -16.84
C HIS A 168 14.52 16.62 -16.14
N ILE A 169 13.25 16.96 -15.94
CA ILE A 169 12.82 18.16 -15.22
C ILE A 169 12.21 17.83 -13.85
N GLU A 170 12.28 16.56 -13.44
CA GLU A 170 11.84 16.05 -12.14
C GLU A 170 10.41 16.52 -11.79
N ALA A 171 9.48 16.33 -12.73
CA ALA A 171 8.14 16.92 -12.68
C ALA A 171 7.02 15.94 -13.03
N LEU A 172 5.81 16.22 -12.54
CA LEU A 172 4.58 15.64 -13.10
C LEU A 172 3.99 16.59 -14.13
N LEU A 173 3.58 16.04 -15.27
CA LEU A 173 2.99 16.76 -16.39
C LEU A 173 1.57 16.26 -16.66
N LEU A 174 0.64 17.18 -16.92
CA LEU A 174 -0.61 16.86 -17.59
C LEU A 174 -0.32 16.77 -19.09
N TYR A 175 -0.68 15.65 -19.68
CA TYR A 175 -0.56 15.41 -21.10
C TYR A 175 -1.95 15.16 -21.70
N ASN A 176 -2.36 16.00 -22.65
CA ASN A 176 -3.59 15.77 -23.40
C ASN A 176 -3.32 14.84 -24.58
N THR A 177 -3.92 13.65 -24.57
CA THR A 177 -3.66 12.60 -25.56
C THR A 177 -4.18 12.92 -26.96
N ILE A 178 -5.10 13.87 -27.10
CA ILE A 178 -5.67 14.27 -28.40
C ILE A 178 -4.88 15.44 -29.00
N SER A 179 -4.68 16.51 -28.23
CA SER A 179 -3.99 17.72 -28.74
C SER A 179 -2.47 17.62 -28.67
N GLY A 180 -1.93 16.69 -27.88
CA GLY A 180 -0.51 16.59 -27.59
C GLY A 180 0.03 17.72 -26.71
N LYS A 181 -0.85 18.55 -26.14
CA LYS A 181 -0.45 19.66 -25.28
C LYS A 181 -0.02 19.13 -23.90
N GLU A 182 1.07 19.69 -23.40
CA GLU A 182 1.63 19.43 -22.07
C GLU A 182 1.47 20.67 -21.19
N ASP A 183 1.11 20.46 -19.92
CA ASP A 183 1.11 21.50 -18.88
C ASP A 183 1.76 20.92 -17.62
N THR A 184 2.80 21.58 -17.10
CA THR A 184 3.48 21.16 -15.86
C THR A 184 2.57 21.32 -14.66
N ILE A 185 2.45 20.28 -13.84
CA ILE A 185 1.63 20.26 -12.62
C ILE A 185 2.44 20.76 -11.45
N LEU A 186 3.52 20.03 -11.15
CA LEU A 186 4.39 20.25 -10.03
C LEU A 186 5.80 19.83 -10.42
N VAL A 187 6.77 20.56 -9.90
CA VAL A 187 8.19 20.24 -9.98
C VAL A 187 8.61 19.86 -8.56
N THR A 188 9.38 18.77 -8.40
CA THR A 188 9.86 18.39 -7.08
C THR A 188 10.75 19.51 -6.51
N PRO A 189 10.68 19.79 -5.20
CA PRO A 189 11.34 20.96 -4.61
C PRO A 189 12.87 20.86 -4.51
N TYR A 190 13.50 19.78 -4.97
CA TYR A 190 14.92 19.50 -4.75
C TYR A 190 15.70 19.50 -6.06
N THR A 191 16.75 20.33 -6.15
CA THR A 191 17.57 20.52 -7.37
C THR A 191 18.96 19.86 -7.29
N GLY A 192 19.10 18.81 -6.46
CA GLY A 192 20.35 18.06 -6.26
C GLY A 192 20.17 16.55 -6.47
N ARG A 193 21.27 15.82 -6.76
CA ARG A 193 21.36 14.38 -7.11
C ARG A 193 20.00 13.68 -7.34
N VAL A 194 19.56 13.67 -8.59
CA VAL A 194 18.48 12.84 -9.19
C VAL A 194 17.34 12.56 -8.22
N THR A 195 16.39 13.48 -8.11
CA THR A 195 15.10 13.14 -7.48
C THR A 195 14.14 12.63 -8.54
N GLU A 196 14.04 11.30 -8.66
CA GLU A 196 13.01 10.69 -9.49
C GLU A 196 11.70 10.58 -8.70
N ILE A 197 10.58 10.79 -9.39
CA ILE A 197 9.26 10.41 -8.87
C ILE A 197 9.15 8.90 -9.03
N PHE A 198 9.03 8.16 -7.93
CA PHE A 198 9.03 6.70 -7.94
C PHE A 198 7.65 6.09 -8.15
N GLY A 199 6.60 6.81 -7.80
CA GLY A 199 5.24 6.37 -8.05
C GLY A 199 4.27 7.53 -7.89
N PHE A 200 3.18 7.47 -8.64
CA PHE A 200 2.09 8.42 -8.53
C PHE A 200 0.77 7.81 -9.00
N ASP A 201 -0.34 8.35 -8.51
CA ASP A 201 -1.69 8.02 -9.02
C ASP A 201 -2.66 9.14 -8.67
N TYR A 202 -3.65 9.36 -9.54
CA TYR A 202 -4.63 10.43 -9.40
C TYR A 202 -5.96 9.93 -8.83
N ASN A 203 -6.45 10.62 -7.81
CA ASN A 203 -7.78 10.42 -7.26
C ASN A 203 -8.76 11.46 -7.82
N LYS A 204 -9.61 11.04 -8.75
CA LYS A 204 -10.63 11.88 -9.36
C LYS A 204 -11.64 12.46 -8.39
N LYS A 205 -12.06 11.69 -7.38
CA LYS A 205 -13.09 12.11 -6.42
C LYS A 205 -12.62 13.28 -5.56
N TYR A 206 -11.37 13.23 -5.12
CA TYR A 206 -10.78 14.26 -4.25
C TYR A 206 -9.95 15.28 -5.01
N ASN A 207 -9.68 15.06 -6.30
CA ASN A 207 -8.79 15.85 -7.15
C ASN A 207 -7.37 15.95 -6.56
N LEU A 208 -6.87 14.82 -6.03
CA LEU A 208 -5.57 14.72 -5.40
C LEU A 208 -4.65 13.83 -6.22
N ILE A 209 -3.38 14.21 -6.32
CA ILE A 209 -2.32 13.32 -6.78
C ILE A 209 -1.58 12.82 -5.55
N ALA A 210 -1.52 11.50 -5.39
CA ALA A 210 -0.55 10.90 -4.48
C ALA A 210 0.72 10.67 -5.28
N TYR A 211 1.87 11.05 -4.73
CA TYR A 211 3.16 10.80 -5.35
C TYR A 211 4.25 10.63 -4.30
N SER A 212 5.34 9.98 -4.69
CA SER A 212 6.54 9.79 -3.88
C SER A 212 7.77 10.17 -4.70
N TYR A 213 8.75 10.75 -4.02
CA TYR A 213 10.07 10.99 -4.57
C TYR A 213 11.10 10.73 -3.46
N GLU A 214 12.33 10.38 -3.85
CA GLU A 214 13.38 10.04 -2.89
C GLU A 214 14.03 11.30 -2.32
N THR A 215 14.12 11.37 -1.00
CA THR A 215 15.08 12.23 -0.31
C THR A 215 15.73 11.39 0.77
N GLN A 216 16.81 10.66 0.48
CA GLN A 216 17.46 9.84 1.52
C GLN A 216 17.77 10.70 2.76
N PRO A 217 17.40 10.28 3.98
CA PRO A 217 16.81 8.98 4.39
C PRO A 217 15.25 8.94 4.48
N ASN A 218 14.55 9.98 4.04
CA ASN A 218 13.15 10.28 4.34
C ASN A 218 12.22 10.17 3.12
N THR A 219 12.07 8.99 2.52
CA THR A 219 11.05 8.78 1.48
C THR A 219 9.65 8.96 2.08
N ARG A 220 8.83 9.80 1.42
CA ARG A 220 7.49 10.21 1.88
C ARG A 220 6.46 10.00 0.78
N ILE A 221 5.20 9.94 1.19
CA ILE A 221 4.07 10.10 0.28
C ILE A 221 3.51 11.50 0.45
N HIS A 222 3.43 12.20 -0.66
CA HIS A 222 2.87 13.54 -0.76
C HIS A 222 1.49 13.48 -1.40
N LEU A 223 0.62 14.40 -0.98
CA LEU A 223 -0.68 14.66 -1.59
C LEU A 223 -0.68 16.08 -2.14
N PHE A 224 -0.76 16.19 -3.46
CA PHE A 224 -0.92 17.44 -4.17
C PHE A 224 -2.39 17.67 -4.54
N ASP A 225 -2.96 18.77 -4.07
CA ASP A 225 -4.32 19.19 -4.41
C ASP A 225 -4.34 20.01 -5.70
N MET A 226 -4.88 19.40 -6.76
CA MET A 226 -4.97 20.00 -8.09
C MET A 226 -5.90 21.22 -8.17
N LYS A 227 -6.78 21.46 -7.17
CA LYS A 227 -7.63 22.66 -7.11
C LYS A 227 -6.92 23.83 -6.46
N THR A 228 -6.24 23.56 -5.34
CA THR A 228 -5.66 24.62 -4.50
C THR A 228 -4.17 24.84 -4.77
N GLY A 229 -3.51 23.92 -5.45
CA GLY A 229 -2.06 23.92 -5.65
C GLY A 229 -1.28 23.59 -4.37
N LYS A 230 -1.96 23.12 -3.31
CA LYS A 230 -1.34 22.82 -2.03
C LYS A 230 -0.70 21.43 -2.07
N ASP A 231 0.57 21.36 -1.69
CA ASP A 231 1.29 20.12 -1.41
C ASP A 231 1.32 19.83 0.10
N SER A 232 1.20 18.56 0.47
CA SER A 232 1.25 18.12 1.87
C SER A 232 1.81 16.72 2.01
N VAL A 233 2.56 16.49 3.07
CA VAL A 233 3.03 15.14 3.42
C VAL A 233 1.88 14.37 4.06
N ALA A 234 1.53 13.22 3.49
CA ALA A 234 0.47 12.34 3.98
C ALA A 234 0.99 11.10 4.70
N PHE A 235 2.21 10.67 4.38
CA PHE A 235 2.84 9.55 5.06
C PHE A 235 4.35 9.70 5.14
N HIS A 236 4.87 9.39 6.32
CA HIS A 236 6.29 9.29 6.64
C HIS A 236 6.51 8.04 7.48
N LEU A 237 7.18 7.03 6.92
CA LEU A 237 7.27 5.71 7.53
C LEU A 237 7.79 5.75 8.97
N GLU A 238 8.89 6.46 9.22
CA GLU A 238 9.51 6.49 10.55
C GLU A 238 8.62 7.14 11.63
N SER A 239 7.91 8.23 11.31
CA SER A 239 7.08 8.93 12.29
C SER A 239 5.71 8.30 12.45
N ASP A 240 5.14 7.77 11.37
CA ASP A 240 3.78 7.26 11.35
C ASP A 240 3.73 5.78 11.72
N MET A 241 4.84 5.05 11.56
CA MET A 241 4.98 3.63 11.95
C MET A 241 6.31 3.34 12.66
N PRO A 242 6.60 3.98 13.80
CA PRO A 242 7.89 3.86 14.49
C PRO A 242 8.17 2.45 15.03
N ASN A 243 7.14 1.60 15.16
CA ASN A 243 7.25 0.24 15.68
C ASN A 243 7.16 -0.83 14.57
N SER A 244 7.09 -0.43 13.30
CA SER A 244 7.07 -1.38 12.20
C SER A 244 8.47 -1.99 12.05
N THR A 245 8.56 -3.30 11.85
CA THR A 245 9.82 -3.95 11.46
C THR A 245 10.35 -3.44 10.11
N CYS A 246 9.53 -2.71 9.34
CA CYS A 246 9.93 -2.02 8.11
C CYS A 246 10.67 -0.70 8.40
N ALA A 247 10.49 -0.09 9.58
CA ALA A 247 11.11 1.19 9.92
C ALA A 247 12.64 1.07 10.10
N ASP A 248 13.13 -0.10 10.52
CA ASP A 248 14.56 -0.37 10.68
C ASP A 248 15.32 -0.47 9.35
N GLY A 249 14.61 -0.62 8.22
CA GLY A 249 15.19 -0.92 6.91
C GLY A 249 15.52 0.29 6.03
N ALA A 250 15.09 1.50 6.41
CA ALA A 250 15.04 2.72 5.59
C ALA A 250 14.43 2.47 4.18
N PRO A 251 13.17 2.88 3.91
CA PRO A 251 12.57 2.68 2.60
C PRO A 251 13.40 3.43 1.56
N LEU A 252 13.94 2.71 0.58
CA LEU A 252 14.60 3.32 -0.56
C LEU A 252 13.59 4.17 -1.33
N SER A 253 12.39 3.62 -1.53
CA SER A 253 11.35 4.26 -2.34
C SER A 253 9.94 3.70 -2.06
N PHE A 254 8.93 4.46 -2.47
CA PHE A 254 7.56 3.97 -2.64
C PHE A 254 7.25 3.90 -4.13
N ASP A 255 7.43 2.73 -4.76
CA ASP A 255 7.46 2.57 -6.23
C ASP A 255 6.09 2.34 -6.87
N TYR A 256 5.07 2.03 -6.05
CA TYR A 256 3.73 1.73 -6.54
C TYR A 256 2.71 2.40 -5.64
N LEU A 257 1.97 3.34 -6.20
CA LEU A 257 0.87 4.04 -5.56
C LEU A 257 -0.39 3.78 -6.38
N LYS A 258 -1.47 3.35 -5.74
CA LYS A 258 -2.75 3.12 -6.44
C LYS A 258 -3.96 3.43 -5.60
N TRP A 259 -4.76 4.39 -6.04
CA TRP A 259 -6.05 4.68 -5.44
C TRP A 259 -7.06 3.57 -5.75
N ALA A 260 -7.84 3.21 -4.74
CA ALA A 260 -9.07 2.49 -4.98
C ALA A 260 -10.05 3.40 -5.75
N SER A 261 -10.69 2.86 -6.81
CA SER A 261 -11.58 3.61 -7.68
C SER A 261 -12.68 4.34 -6.90
N ASP A 262 -12.78 5.66 -7.09
CA ASP A 262 -13.75 6.56 -6.43
C ASP A 262 -13.81 6.45 -4.88
N SER A 263 -12.70 6.02 -4.27
CA SER A 263 -12.58 5.77 -2.83
C SER A 263 -11.62 6.76 -2.16
N ASN A 264 -11.55 6.70 -0.83
CA ASN A 264 -10.63 7.46 0.01
C ASN A 264 -9.38 6.67 0.40
N LYS A 265 -9.14 5.52 -0.25
CA LYS A 265 -8.05 4.59 0.09
C LYS A 265 -6.96 4.61 -0.96
N LEU A 266 -5.72 4.79 -0.52
CA LEU A 266 -4.51 4.67 -1.32
C LEU A 266 -3.77 3.41 -0.89
N LEU A 267 -3.50 2.50 -1.84
CA LEU A 267 -2.58 1.38 -1.68
C LEU A 267 -1.19 1.84 -2.07
N PHE A 268 -0.18 1.42 -1.31
CA PHE A 268 1.21 1.60 -1.75
C PHE A 268 2.16 0.54 -1.21
N PHE A 269 3.29 0.39 -1.88
CA PHE A 269 4.36 -0.55 -1.51
C PHE A 269 5.61 0.20 -1.13
N GLY A 270 6.22 -0.19 0.00
CA GLY A 270 7.56 0.26 0.38
C GLY A 270 8.60 -0.75 -0.09
N ASN A 271 9.62 -0.27 -0.80
CA ASN A 271 10.80 -1.03 -1.17
C ASN A 271 11.95 -0.63 -0.24
N PHE A 272 12.62 -1.60 0.37
CA PHE A 272 13.57 -1.38 1.47
C PHE A 272 15.00 -1.78 1.06
N ALA A 273 16.01 -1.10 1.62
CA ALA A 273 17.41 -1.28 1.23
C ALA A 273 17.98 -2.67 1.47
N THR A 274 17.29 -3.50 2.25
CA THR A 274 17.61 -4.91 2.40
C THR A 274 16.82 -5.72 1.37
N ASN A 275 17.51 -6.49 0.53
CA ASN A 275 17.03 -7.09 -0.74
C ASN A 275 15.87 -8.11 -0.65
N SER A 276 15.11 -8.13 0.45
CA SER A 276 14.16 -9.18 0.80
C SER A 276 13.01 -8.67 1.67
N VAL A 277 12.72 -7.37 1.67
CA VAL A 277 11.63 -6.84 2.51
C VAL A 277 10.81 -5.85 1.71
N ALA A 278 9.50 -6.09 1.64
CA ALA A 278 8.50 -5.15 1.16
C ALA A 278 7.30 -5.17 2.12
N GLY A 279 6.66 -4.01 2.27
CA GLY A 279 5.44 -3.87 3.06
C GLY A 279 4.30 -3.36 2.18
N ILE A 280 3.10 -3.88 2.40
CA ILE A 280 1.88 -3.42 1.73
C ILE A 280 1.11 -2.51 2.68
N TYR A 281 0.86 -1.28 2.27
CA TYR A 281 0.24 -0.26 3.10
C TYR A 281 -1.07 0.22 2.50
N THR A 282 -1.99 0.67 3.35
CA THR A 282 -3.17 1.42 2.91
C THR A 282 -3.34 2.69 3.73
N TYR A 283 -3.39 3.84 3.05
CA TYR A 283 -3.70 5.13 3.63
C TYR A 283 -5.16 5.51 3.39
N TYR A 284 -5.83 6.04 4.42
CA TYR A 284 -7.23 6.47 4.39
C TYR A 284 -7.32 7.98 4.52
N LEU A 285 -7.69 8.66 3.44
CA LEU A 285 -7.68 10.12 3.35
C LEU A 285 -8.58 10.80 4.38
N ASP A 286 -9.84 10.36 4.54
CA ASP A 286 -10.79 11.02 5.46
C ASP A 286 -10.42 10.85 6.94
N LYS A 287 -9.50 9.92 7.24
CA LYS A 287 -9.04 9.61 8.61
C LYS A 287 -7.61 10.04 8.86
N ASP A 288 -6.91 10.42 7.80
CA ASP A 288 -5.50 10.74 7.82
C ASP A 288 -4.68 9.67 8.56
N SER A 289 -4.92 8.41 8.16
CA SER A 289 -4.40 7.24 8.87
C SER A 289 -3.89 6.19 7.90
N THR A 290 -2.70 5.64 8.17
CA THR A 290 -2.12 4.53 7.43
C THR A 290 -2.21 3.22 8.21
N LEU A 291 -2.53 2.13 7.53
CA LEU A 291 -2.50 0.77 8.05
C LEU A 291 -1.49 -0.05 7.26
N LEU A 292 -0.60 -0.77 7.96
CA LEU A 292 0.22 -1.83 7.38
C LEU A 292 -0.65 -3.08 7.25
N LEU A 293 -0.78 -3.61 6.04
CA LEU A 293 -1.66 -4.75 5.76
C LEU A 293 -0.94 -6.11 5.81
N SER A 294 0.38 -6.12 5.66
CA SER A 294 1.22 -7.31 5.70
C SER A 294 2.55 -7.03 6.39
N ASP A 295 3.08 -8.01 7.12
CA ASP A 295 4.38 -7.89 7.77
C ASP A 295 5.52 -7.67 6.77
N CYS A 296 6.64 -7.17 7.28
CA CYS A 296 7.84 -6.85 6.51
C CYS A 296 8.68 -8.11 6.31
N HIS A 297 8.24 -9.02 5.43
CA HIS A 297 8.93 -10.30 5.19
C HIS A 297 8.91 -10.68 3.70
N ASP A 298 10.08 -10.89 3.10
CA ASP A 298 10.42 -11.61 1.86
C ASP A 298 9.33 -11.71 0.77
N PHE A 299 8.62 -10.61 0.50
CA PHE A 299 7.72 -10.49 -0.63
C PHE A 299 8.46 -10.34 -1.98
N GLY A 300 9.79 -10.30 -1.93
CA GLY A 300 10.65 -10.19 -3.10
C GLY A 300 10.61 -8.82 -3.74
N LEU A 301 11.59 -8.56 -4.60
CA LEU A 301 11.64 -7.36 -5.41
C LEU A 301 10.41 -7.31 -6.33
N LYS A 302 9.63 -6.24 -6.21
CA LYS A 302 8.59 -5.80 -7.14
C LYS A 302 7.30 -6.64 -7.15
N THR A 303 6.22 -6.08 -6.62
CA THR A 303 4.89 -6.68 -6.63
C THR A 303 3.98 -5.84 -7.53
N ASP A 304 3.37 -6.45 -8.55
CA ASP A 304 2.19 -5.83 -9.15
C ASP A 304 1.04 -5.99 -8.16
N ALA A 305 0.20 -4.98 -8.06
CA ALA A 305 -0.97 -5.02 -7.21
C ALA A 305 -2.10 -4.24 -7.82
N GLU A 306 -3.33 -4.67 -7.58
CA GLU A 306 -4.48 -3.93 -8.08
C GLU A 306 -5.69 -4.14 -7.16
N TRP A 307 -6.46 -3.06 -6.98
CA TRP A 307 -7.74 -3.12 -6.31
C TRP A 307 -8.76 -3.91 -7.16
N MET A 308 -9.20 -5.05 -6.67
CA MET A 308 -10.36 -5.79 -7.18
C MET A 308 -11.67 -5.05 -6.86
N SER A 309 -11.74 -4.53 -5.63
CA SER A 309 -12.88 -3.82 -5.06
C SER A 309 -12.37 -2.85 -3.99
N ASN A 310 -13.26 -2.05 -3.40
CA ASN A 310 -12.87 -1.09 -2.35
C ASN A 310 -12.30 -1.72 -1.07
N ASP A 311 -12.39 -3.03 -0.92
CA ASP A 311 -11.97 -3.80 0.26
C ASP A 311 -11.08 -4.99 -0.10
N THR A 312 -10.74 -5.21 -1.37
CA THR A 312 -9.92 -6.36 -1.77
C THR A 312 -8.84 -5.91 -2.74
N VAL A 313 -7.60 -6.23 -2.38
CA VAL A 313 -6.41 -6.06 -3.21
C VAL A 313 -5.96 -7.42 -3.69
N ILE A 314 -5.60 -7.53 -4.97
CA ILE A 314 -4.86 -8.67 -5.50
C ILE A 314 -3.42 -8.23 -5.71
N PHE A 315 -2.46 -9.06 -5.35
CA PHE A 315 -1.05 -8.75 -5.55
C PHE A 315 -0.23 -9.99 -5.87
N SER A 316 0.87 -9.80 -6.60
CA SER A 316 1.86 -10.85 -6.84
C SER A 316 2.98 -10.79 -5.80
N ASN A 317 3.54 -11.94 -5.47
CA ASN A 317 4.77 -12.07 -4.70
C ASN A 317 5.79 -12.77 -5.60
N GLN A 318 6.89 -12.09 -5.91
CA GLN A 318 7.91 -12.63 -6.81
C GLN A 318 8.79 -13.68 -6.16
N THR A 319 9.08 -13.59 -4.86
CA THR A 319 9.83 -14.64 -4.14
C THR A 319 9.05 -15.97 -4.13
N ALA A 320 7.75 -15.89 -3.89
CA ALA A 320 6.86 -17.05 -3.87
C ALA A 320 6.32 -17.44 -5.25
N PHE A 321 6.58 -16.64 -6.29
CA PHE A 321 6.01 -16.76 -7.64
C PHE A 321 4.49 -17.03 -7.63
N ARG A 322 3.72 -16.25 -6.86
CA ARG A 322 2.32 -16.55 -6.54
C ARG A 322 1.48 -15.28 -6.45
N VAL A 323 0.19 -15.40 -6.79
CA VAL A 323 -0.79 -14.31 -6.64
C VAL A 323 -1.67 -14.56 -5.41
N TYR A 324 -1.92 -13.50 -4.66
CA TYR A 324 -2.68 -13.49 -3.41
C TYR A 324 -3.82 -12.49 -3.46
N SER A 325 -4.90 -12.77 -2.74
CA SER A 325 -5.91 -11.78 -2.36
C SER A 325 -5.68 -11.31 -0.94
N LEU A 326 -5.87 -10.02 -0.70
CA LEU A 326 -5.76 -9.35 0.60
C LEU A 326 -7.05 -8.57 0.87
N LEU A 327 -7.79 -8.96 1.91
CA LEU A 327 -8.97 -8.24 2.35
C LEU A 327 -8.55 -7.01 3.17
N VAL A 328 -8.74 -5.81 2.65
CA VAL A 328 -8.45 -4.55 3.34
C VAL A 328 -9.60 -4.23 4.31
N PRO A 329 -9.36 -4.30 5.63
CA PRO A 329 -10.42 -4.11 6.60
C PRO A 329 -11.02 -2.70 6.49
N LYS A 330 -12.34 -2.61 6.65
CA LYS A 330 -13.00 -1.32 6.83
C LYS A 330 -12.63 -0.82 8.23
N ILE A 331 -11.92 0.31 8.30
CA ILE A 331 -11.79 1.02 9.57
C ILE A 331 -13.17 1.60 9.87
N THR A 332 -13.97 0.95 10.72
CA THR A 332 -15.19 1.55 11.27
C THR A 332 -14.80 2.43 12.43
N THR A 333 -15.02 3.73 12.30
CA THR A 333 -15.07 4.63 13.46
C THR A 333 -16.50 4.63 13.93
N SER A 334 -16.78 4.01 15.08
CA SER A 334 -17.94 4.41 15.86
C SER A 334 -17.67 5.85 16.27
N ILE A 335 -18.43 6.78 15.72
CA ILE A 335 -18.57 8.10 16.33
C ILE A 335 -19.66 7.85 17.36
N ASP A 336 -19.26 7.63 18.61
CA ASP A 336 -20.00 7.97 19.82
C ASP A 336 -19.16 7.51 21.02
N ASP A 337 -18.70 8.52 21.76
CA ASP A 337 -18.22 8.52 23.14
C ASP A 337 -17.10 7.59 23.62
N GLU A 338 -16.47 8.05 24.70
CA GLU A 338 -15.20 7.65 25.28
C GLU A 338 -15.20 6.27 25.97
N ASP A 339 -15.92 5.27 25.43
CA ASP A 339 -16.04 3.95 26.05
C ASP A 339 -15.24 2.85 25.36
N SER A 340 -14.11 2.55 26.01
CA SER A 340 -13.37 1.28 26.09
C SER A 340 -13.31 0.40 24.84
N TYR A 341 -12.15 0.42 24.18
CA TYR A 341 -11.65 -0.78 23.50
C TYR A 341 -11.50 -1.90 24.54
N ILE A 342 -12.39 -2.90 24.52
CA ILE A 342 -12.35 -4.05 25.44
C ILE A 342 -11.15 -4.92 25.06
N PRO A 343 -10.07 -4.96 25.86
CA PRO A 343 -8.94 -5.82 25.54
C PRO A 343 -9.35 -7.28 25.66
N LYS A 344 -8.89 -8.12 24.72
CA LYS A 344 -9.26 -9.54 24.66
C LYS A 344 -8.29 -10.46 25.43
N SER A 345 -7.14 -9.94 25.86
CA SER A 345 -6.10 -10.66 26.58
C SER A 345 -5.35 -9.76 27.56
N PHE A 346 -4.67 -10.37 28.53
CA PHE A 346 -3.67 -9.68 29.35
C PHE A 346 -2.45 -9.39 28.49
N ILE A 347 -1.96 -8.16 28.52
CA ILE A 347 -0.80 -7.71 27.72
C ILE A 347 0.03 -6.74 28.56
N ILE A 348 1.35 -6.87 28.49
CA ILE A 348 2.30 -5.86 28.98
C ILE A 348 3.15 -5.36 27.81
N PHE A 349 3.15 -4.06 27.57
CA PHE A 349 3.85 -3.45 26.43
C PHE A 349 5.29 -3.08 26.77
N GLN A 350 6.13 -2.94 25.73
CA GLN A 350 7.46 -2.37 25.88
C GLN A 350 7.34 -0.91 26.33
N ASN A 351 8.11 -0.51 27.35
CA ASN A 351 8.15 0.86 27.82
C ASN A 351 8.69 1.82 26.74
N TYR A 352 8.15 3.04 26.68
CA TYR A 352 8.64 4.08 25.75
C TYR A 352 8.86 5.42 26.46
N PRO A 353 9.99 6.11 26.21
CA PRO A 353 11.15 5.66 25.42
C PRO A 353 11.88 4.46 26.05
N ASN A 354 12.71 3.74 25.28
CA ASN A 354 13.66 2.71 25.74
C ASN A 354 14.82 2.57 24.72
N PRO A 355 16.09 2.89 25.06
CA PRO A 355 16.56 3.38 26.37
C PRO A 355 15.90 4.69 26.80
N PHE A 356 15.82 4.94 28.10
CA PHE A 356 15.13 6.12 28.66
C PHE A 356 16.00 6.91 29.63
N ASN A 357 15.75 8.22 29.74
CA ASN A 357 16.42 9.12 30.68
C ASN A 357 15.47 10.20 31.24
N PRO A 358 15.20 10.24 32.55
CA PRO A 358 14.98 9.10 33.43
C PRO A 358 13.49 8.68 33.43
N LEU A 359 12.67 9.21 32.52
CA LEU A 359 11.23 8.97 32.43
C LEU A 359 10.89 8.03 31.29
N THR A 360 9.99 7.08 31.55
CA THR A 360 9.41 6.20 30.55
C THR A 360 7.96 5.89 30.92
N THR A 361 7.15 5.48 29.94
CA THR A 361 5.78 5.04 30.16
C THR A 361 5.70 3.54 29.94
N ILE A 362 5.10 2.82 30.88
CA ILE A 362 4.75 1.40 30.76
C ILE A 362 3.25 1.31 30.54
N GLU A 363 2.83 0.60 29.50
CA GLU A 363 1.42 0.36 29.20
C GLU A 363 1.08 -1.12 29.45
N TYR A 364 -0.16 -1.41 29.86
CA TYR A 364 -0.66 -2.78 30.00
C TYR A 364 -2.19 -2.85 29.83
N SER A 365 -2.70 -4.02 29.45
CA SER A 365 -4.11 -4.28 29.18
C SER A 365 -4.65 -5.42 30.04
N ILE A 366 -5.89 -5.26 30.54
CA ILE A 366 -6.57 -6.18 31.45
C ILE A 366 -7.94 -6.56 30.83
N PRO A 367 -8.17 -7.80 30.39
CA PRO A 367 -9.38 -8.20 29.64
C PRO A 367 -10.63 -8.44 30.49
N LYS A 368 -10.45 -8.55 31.81
CA LYS A 368 -11.48 -8.78 32.80
C LYS A 368 -11.00 -8.25 34.14
N SER A 369 -11.91 -7.85 35.03
CA SER A 369 -11.53 -7.39 36.36
C SER A 369 -10.66 -8.43 37.08
N SER A 370 -9.45 -8.03 37.48
CA SER A 370 -8.42 -8.92 38.02
C SER A 370 -7.54 -8.17 39.03
N PHE A 371 -6.95 -8.89 39.98
CA PHE A 371 -5.91 -8.32 40.85
C PHE A 371 -4.58 -8.25 40.08
N VAL A 372 -4.02 -7.05 39.94
CA VAL A 372 -2.86 -6.78 39.09
C VAL A 372 -1.68 -6.32 39.91
N THR A 373 -0.51 -6.94 39.70
CA THR A 373 0.77 -6.44 40.21
C THR A 373 1.71 -6.10 39.07
N LEU A 374 2.25 -4.87 39.05
CA LEU A 374 3.30 -4.45 38.14
C LEU A 374 4.52 -4.01 38.94
N LYS A 375 5.63 -4.73 38.80
CA LYS A 375 6.84 -4.54 39.61
C LYS A 375 8.08 -4.44 38.74
N VAL A 376 9.07 -3.69 39.21
CA VAL A 376 10.38 -3.49 38.56
C VAL A 376 11.45 -4.23 39.35
N PHE A 377 12.36 -4.89 38.64
CA PHE A 377 13.45 -5.70 39.15
C PHE A 377 14.78 -5.31 38.51
N ASP A 378 15.87 -5.44 39.27
CA ASP A 378 17.22 -5.36 38.71
C ASP A 378 17.68 -6.67 38.05
N ILE A 379 18.89 -6.68 37.49
CA ILE A 379 19.47 -7.86 36.82
C ILE A 379 19.68 -9.07 37.76
N LEU A 380 19.71 -8.85 39.07
CA LEU A 380 19.82 -9.90 40.09
C LEU A 380 18.44 -10.41 40.54
N GLY A 381 17.35 -9.87 39.98
CA GLY A 381 15.98 -10.22 40.33
C GLY A 381 15.47 -9.57 41.62
N ARG A 382 16.18 -8.57 42.17
CA ARG A 382 15.72 -7.83 43.35
C ARG A 382 14.66 -6.82 42.93
N GLU A 383 13.54 -6.78 43.64
CA GLU A 383 12.50 -5.77 43.42
C GLU A 383 13.03 -4.38 43.79
N VAL A 384 12.95 -3.43 42.86
CA VAL A 384 13.39 -2.04 43.05
C VAL A 384 12.25 -1.03 43.05
N ALA A 385 11.07 -1.42 42.53
CA ALA A 385 9.85 -0.62 42.62
C ALA A 385 8.59 -1.49 42.44
N THR A 386 7.50 -1.12 43.12
CA THR A 386 6.15 -1.60 42.81
C THR A 386 5.38 -0.42 42.21
N LEU A 387 4.85 -0.61 41.00
CA LEU A 387 4.11 0.42 40.25
C LEU A 387 2.59 0.25 40.38
N VAL A 388 2.12 -1.00 40.46
CA VAL A 388 0.70 -1.35 40.61
C VAL A 388 0.59 -2.54 41.55
N ASN A 389 -0.39 -2.51 42.46
CA ASN A 389 -0.70 -3.61 43.38
C ASN A 389 -2.15 -3.48 43.87
N GLU A 390 -3.11 -3.62 42.97
CA GLU A 390 -4.54 -3.39 43.26
C GLU A 390 -5.45 -4.14 42.27
N GLU A 391 -6.75 -4.20 42.58
CA GLU A 391 -7.74 -4.66 41.61
C GLU A 391 -7.93 -3.62 40.49
N LYS A 392 -7.84 -4.08 39.25
CA LYS A 392 -8.12 -3.29 38.05
C LYS A 392 -9.35 -3.85 37.36
N SER A 393 -10.22 -2.96 36.89
CA SER A 393 -11.32 -3.30 35.99
C SER A 393 -10.78 -3.72 34.62
N LEU A 394 -11.66 -4.22 33.75
CA LEU A 394 -11.28 -4.38 32.34
C LEU A 394 -10.87 -3.02 31.75
N GLY A 395 -9.79 -2.99 30.96
CA GLY A 395 -9.32 -1.75 30.32
C GLY A 395 -7.83 -1.72 29.99
N ASN A 396 -7.40 -0.59 29.42
CA ASN A 396 -6.01 -0.29 29.13
C ASN A 396 -5.48 0.76 30.12
N TYR A 397 -4.27 0.57 30.60
CA TYR A 397 -3.65 1.40 31.62
C TYR A 397 -2.28 1.88 31.17
N LYS A 398 -1.94 3.11 31.57
CA LYS A 398 -0.61 3.69 31.40
C LYS A 398 -0.05 4.11 32.75
N ILE A 399 1.21 3.80 33.00
CA ILE A 399 1.91 4.24 34.21
C ILE A 399 3.26 4.83 33.85
N ASN A 400 3.54 6.00 34.41
CA ASN A 400 4.85 6.63 34.26
C ASN A 400 5.81 6.02 35.26
N PHE A 401 7.00 5.62 34.78
CA PHE A 401 8.09 5.18 35.62
C PHE A 401 9.23 6.20 35.59
N ASN A 402 9.67 6.61 36.77
CA ASN A 402 10.78 7.52 36.95
C ASN A 402 11.97 6.80 37.58
N GLY A 403 12.99 6.53 36.76
CA GLY A 403 14.23 5.87 37.17
C GLY A 403 15.27 6.80 37.80
N SER A 404 14.92 8.02 38.20
CA SER A 404 15.90 9.02 38.69
C SER A 404 16.69 8.55 39.91
N SER A 405 16.13 7.67 40.75
CA SER A 405 16.79 7.09 41.93
C SER A 405 17.64 5.85 41.62
N LEU A 406 17.59 5.32 40.39
CA LEU A 406 18.28 4.10 39.98
C LEU A 406 19.57 4.43 39.18
N SER A 407 20.54 3.51 39.16
CA SER A 407 21.73 3.65 38.32
C SER A 407 21.44 3.32 36.86
N SER A 408 22.18 3.87 35.91
CA SER A 408 22.14 3.40 34.51
C SER A 408 22.36 1.90 34.45
N GLY A 409 21.62 1.20 33.59
CA GLY A 409 21.69 -0.26 33.52
C GLY A 409 20.43 -0.91 32.98
N ILE A 410 20.44 -2.24 33.01
CA ILE A 410 19.35 -3.10 32.55
C ILE A 410 18.44 -3.43 33.73
N TYR A 411 17.14 -3.24 33.53
CA TYR A 411 16.09 -3.58 34.47
C TYR A 411 15.02 -4.43 33.78
N PHE A 412 14.18 -5.05 34.57
CA PHE A 412 13.02 -5.81 34.12
C PHE A 412 11.77 -5.31 34.82
N TYR A 413 10.62 -5.33 34.15
CA TYR A 413 9.34 -5.13 34.81
C TYR A 413 8.43 -6.30 34.47
N ARG A 414 7.62 -6.71 35.43
CA ARG A 414 6.74 -7.87 35.35
C ARG A 414 5.33 -7.50 35.73
N LEU A 415 4.37 -7.85 34.88
CA LEU A 415 2.95 -7.81 35.16
C LEU A 415 2.49 -9.22 35.55
N ASN A 416 1.86 -9.34 36.71
CA ASN A 416 1.12 -10.55 37.09
C ASN A 416 -0.36 -10.20 37.26
N ALA A 417 -1.23 -11.04 36.72
CA ALA A 417 -2.67 -10.98 36.91
C ALA A 417 -3.27 -12.36 36.67
N ASP A 418 -4.03 -12.90 37.63
CA ASP A 418 -4.56 -14.27 37.59
C ASP A 418 -3.47 -15.31 37.20
N ASN A 419 -3.64 -16.00 36.06
CA ASN A 419 -2.72 -16.99 35.48
C ASN A 419 -1.74 -16.38 34.46
N PHE A 420 -1.74 -15.06 34.27
CA PHE A 420 -0.85 -14.34 33.37
C PHE A 420 0.34 -13.77 34.14
N SER A 421 1.55 -14.04 33.63
CA SER A 421 2.79 -13.45 34.12
C SER A 421 3.73 -13.22 32.95
N GLU A 422 4.00 -11.97 32.61
CA GLU A 422 4.93 -11.60 31.54
C GLU A 422 5.91 -10.52 32.04
N ALA A 423 7.17 -10.64 31.63
CA ALA A 423 8.23 -9.69 31.97
C ALA A 423 8.88 -9.11 30.71
N LYS A 424 9.26 -7.83 30.78
CA LYS A 424 9.95 -7.09 29.72
C LYS A 424 11.22 -6.45 30.26
N LYS A 425 12.22 -6.29 29.39
CA LYS A 425 13.52 -5.68 29.70
C LYS A 425 13.52 -4.22 29.30
N PHE A 426 14.17 -3.34 30.06
CA PHE A 426 14.37 -1.95 29.69
C PHE A 426 15.70 -1.39 30.19
N ILE A 427 16.19 -0.35 29.52
CA ILE A 427 17.54 0.20 29.69
C ILE A 427 17.43 1.65 30.16
N LEU A 428 17.86 1.92 31.39
CA LEU A 428 18.01 3.27 31.92
C LEU A 428 19.37 3.82 31.51
N MET A 429 19.38 4.98 30.86
CA MET A 429 20.59 5.73 30.54
C MET A 429 20.53 7.08 31.24
N LYS A 430 21.41 7.33 32.21
CA LYS A 430 21.64 8.66 32.78
C LYS A 430 22.70 9.43 32.04
#